data_AF-A0A838AA57-F1
#
_entry.id   AF-A0A838AA57-F1
#
_cell.length_a   1.000
_cell.length_b   1.000
_cell.length_c   1.000
_cell.angle_alpha   90.00
_cell.angle_beta   90.00
_cell.angle_gamma   90.00
#
_symmetry.space_group_name_H-M   'P 1'
#
loop_
_entity.id
_entity.type
_entity.pdbx_description
1 polymer ?
#
loop_
_entity_poly.entity_id
_entity_poly.type
_entity_poly.pdbx_seq_one_letter_code
_entity_poly.pdbx_strand_id
1 'polypeptide(L)'
;MSARARAARRVRVAAALTTGAVMLAACSAIGPVEVRRDRTATDGSQAIAGSVANPTGGGEAGDPVALETDHHRRSDGVVAEGGAGAPYNYTPTVMRDGDDTRMWWCSQYNTAYPAGDDIVYGVDAGDRGETGTGGRFTGPGGGIPEVVFSGDPGSFDGKHTCDPSVIKVDGVYYLYYTGADGDHDFVNAIGLATSEDGRTWRRAGGGEPILRPARDVTRDNTYGAGQPAVAHVDGWFYLVFTDTTGFAAGWNGAGQFVLRSTDPAFGSGVEALGPDGFVPVEGTEQLRAHAVLDAFSVDLMWVDVLDAFAVAHQTAGGTSLTFFDRDFSSTPYEPVVIEGPWQEGPGLVRTPQGHAPRAGHDPCGTVPVDVIRATRDERAPTDLRRFGLDITGVEGCGDQRRAGRVLDGYAMPSPERTMDLVVDGALVRVERRAVAEQLAERVLDERPERLAELPVAARLDPGAPVLYSPNAGRGVLLDDGRLWPLSTEQATRLRELNDSAGRTIGDSRWSAYPEGASFR
;
A
#
# COMPACT_ATOMS: atom_id res chain seq x y z
N MET A 1 -70.32 -12.78 28.32
CA MET A 1 -71.32 -13.24 29.31
C MET A 1 -70.62 -14.17 30.30
N SER A 2 -70.79 -13.89 31.59
CA SER A 2 -70.08 -14.52 32.73
C SER A 2 -70.44 -15.99 32.95
N ALA A 3 -69.57 -16.77 33.60
CA ALA A 3 -69.76 -17.14 35.01
C ALA A 3 -68.78 -18.23 35.51
N ARG A 4 -68.14 -17.91 36.66
CA ARG A 4 -67.82 -18.77 37.83
C ARG A 4 -66.77 -19.89 37.68
N ALA A 5 -66.05 -20.34 38.70
CA ALA A 5 -65.43 -19.79 39.92
C ALA A 5 -64.85 -21.00 40.69
N ARG A 6 -63.66 -20.84 41.29
CA ARG A 6 -63.16 -21.41 42.58
C ARG A 6 -61.84 -22.21 42.55
N ALA A 7 -60.80 -21.51 43.03
CA ALA A 7 -59.98 -21.82 44.20
C ALA A 7 -59.38 -23.23 44.42
N ALA A 8 -58.06 -23.28 44.20
CA ALA A 8 -57.00 -23.58 45.17
C ALA A 8 -56.96 -24.93 45.92
N ARG A 9 -55.91 -25.71 45.62
CA ARG A 9 -55.21 -26.56 46.59
C ARG A 9 -53.76 -26.75 46.12
N ARG A 10 -52.78 -26.18 46.84
CA ARG A 10 -51.38 -26.57 46.72
C ARG A 10 -50.78 -26.70 48.12
N VAL A 11 -50.43 -27.94 48.45
CA VAL A 11 -49.60 -28.36 49.57
C VAL A 11 -48.15 -28.27 49.11
N ARG A 12 -47.26 -27.64 49.88
CA ARG A 12 -45.83 -28.00 49.89
C ARG A 12 -45.28 -27.94 51.31
N VAL A 13 -44.67 -29.05 51.67
CA VAL A 13 -44.04 -29.38 52.94
C VAL A 13 -42.54 -29.12 52.83
N ALA A 14 -42.02 -28.55 53.93
CA ALA A 14 -40.69 -28.64 54.54
C ALA A 14 -39.40 -28.54 53.70
N ALA A 15 -38.57 -27.63 54.19
CA ALA A 15 -37.14 -27.56 54.04
C ALA A 15 -36.42 -28.76 54.68
N ALA A 16 -35.26 -29.10 54.13
CA ALA A 16 -34.14 -29.67 54.86
C ALA A 16 -32.87 -29.40 54.03
N LEU A 17 -31.91 -28.67 54.61
CA LEU A 17 -30.52 -29.13 54.72
C LEU A 17 -29.71 -28.12 55.54
N THR A 18 -29.13 -28.68 56.59
CA THR A 18 -28.33 -28.11 57.64
C THR A 18 -26.86 -28.03 57.27
N THR A 19 -26.17 -27.01 57.82
CA THR A 19 -24.78 -26.98 58.32
C THR A 19 -23.67 -27.33 57.32
N GLY A 20 -22.77 -26.40 56.99
CA GLY A 20 -21.73 -25.84 57.88
C GLY A 20 -20.37 -26.20 57.25
N ALA A 21 -19.27 -25.48 57.37
CA ALA A 21 -18.88 -24.38 58.23
C ALA A 21 -17.51 -23.85 57.71
N VAL A 22 -17.27 -22.53 57.87
CA VAL A 22 -16.04 -21.96 58.50
C VAL A 22 -14.73 -22.00 57.66
N MET A 23 -13.92 -20.94 57.47
CA MET A 23 -13.65 -19.73 58.28
C MET A 23 -12.89 -18.62 57.48
N LEU A 24 -13.16 -17.35 57.83
CA LEU A 24 -12.29 -16.14 58.04
C LEU A 24 -10.99 -15.96 57.22
N ALA A 25 -10.49 -14.78 56.83
CA ALA A 25 -10.74 -13.33 56.93
C ALA A 25 -9.74 -12.69 55.90
N ALA A 26 -9.75 -11.44 55.45
CA ALA A 26 -10.15 -10.18 56.06
C ALA A 26 -10.43 -9.12 54.96
N CYS A 27 -11.32 -8.20 55.29
CA CYS A 27 -11.68 -7.03 54.50
C CYS A 27 -10.60 -5.95 54.55
N SER A 28 -10.44 -5.21 53.45
CA SER A 28 -10.16 -3.77 53.47
C SER A 28 -11.18 -3.12 52.53
N ALA A 29 -12.04 -2.29 53.10
CA ALA A 29 -13.06 -1.56 52.38
C ALA A 29 -12.44 -0.35 51.67
N ILE A 30 -12.76 -0.19 50.38
CA ILE A 30 -12.70 1.09 49.68
C ILE A 30 -14.11 1.29 49.11
N GLY A 31 -14.73 2.42 49.45
CA GLY A 31 -16.12 2.74 49.11
C GLY A 31 -16.37 2.85 47.60
N PRO A 32 -17.64 2.95 47.18
CA PRO A 32 -17.96 3.08 45.76
C PRO A 32 -17.43 4.40 45.25
N VAL A 33 -16.39 4.35 44.41
CA VAL A 33 -15.99 5.48 43.58
C VAL A 33 -17.02 5.54 42.46
N GLU A 34 -17.88 6.55 42.48
CA GLU A 34 -18.65 6.96 41.30
C GLU A 34 -17.66 7.46 40.26
N VAL A 35 -17.20 6.56 39.39
CA VAL A 35 -16.48 6.92 38.18
C VAL A 35 -17.50 7.45 37.18
N ARG A 36 -17.50 8.78 37.03
CA ARG A 36 -18.17 9.48 35.93
C ARG A 36 -17.62 8.90 34.61
N ARG A 37 -18.46 8.13 33.91
CA ARG A 37 -18.17 7.61 32.57
C ARG A 37 -18.11 8.78 31.59
N ASP A 38 -16.91 9.15 31.15
CA ASP A 38 -16.72 9.68 29.80
C ASP A 38 -16.40 8.48 28.90
N ARG A 39 -17.30 8.22 27.96
CA ARG A 39 -17.12 7.23 26.89
C ARG A 39 -16.65 7.99 25.67
N THR A 40 -15.35 7.96 25.41
CA THR A 40 -14.75 8.17 24.11
C THR A 40 -13.97 6.91 23.79
N ALA A 41 -14.55 6.05 22.96
CA ALA A 41 -13.85 4.92 22.38
C ALA A 41 -12.97 5.48 21.26
N THR A 42 -11.65 5.56 21.52
CA THR A 42 -10.53 5.70 20.57
C THR A 42 -9.30 5.92 21.43
N ASP A 43 -8.66 4.84 21.90
CA ASP A 43 -7.31 4.95 22.46
C ASP A 43 -6.50 3.73 22.03
N GLY A 44 -6.14 3.74 20.75
CA GLY A 44 -5.08 2.90 20.19
C GLY A 44 -3.71 3.61 20.19
N SER A 45 -3.63 4.88 20.61
CA SER A 45 -2.45 5.74 20.37
C SER A 45 -1.43 5.82 21.52
N GLN A 46 -1.53 5.00 22.58
CA GLN A 46 -0.62 5.14 23.74
C GLN A 46 0.39 4.01 23.98
N ALA A 47 0.57 3.07 23.06
CA ALA A 47 1.64 2.08 23.17
C ALA A 47 2.54 2.11 21.93
N ILE A 48 3.78 2.58 22.09
CA ILE A 48 4.85 2.38 21.10
C ILE A 48 5.14 0.87 21.07
N ALA A 49 4.45 0.15 20.19
CA ALA A 49 4.81 -1.21 19.80
C ALA A 49 5.79 -1.08 18.62
N GLY A 50 6.98 -1.68 18.75
CA GLY A 50 8.06 -1.50 17.79
C GLY A 50 9.10 -2.62 17.80
N SER A 51 8.65 -3.86 17.96
CA SER A 51 9.53 -5.03 17.88
C SER A 51 9.25 -5.87 16.64
N VAL A 52 10.31 -6.35 16.00
CA VAL A 52 10.23 -7.22 14.82
C VAL A 52 10.26 -8.67 15.32
N ALA A 53 9.36 -9.51 14.81
CA ALA A 53 9.42 -10.94 15.10
C ALA A 53 10.63 -11.58 14.40
N ASN A 54 11.32 -12.51 15.07
CA ASN A 54 12.43 -13.23 14.43
C ASN A 54 11.91 -13.99 13.21
N PRO A 55 12.55 -13.85 12.03
CA PRO A 55 12.12 -14.55 10.84
C PRO A 55 12.24 -16.07 11.02
N THR A 56 11.24 -16.78 10.53
CA THR A 56 11.12 -18.22 10.75
C THR A 56 11.50 -19.00 9.49
N GLY A 57 12.80 -19.30 9.37
CA GLY A 57 13.34 -20.16 8.33
C GLY A 57 14.72 -20.70 8.73
N GLY A 58 14.88 -22.03 8.72
CA GLY A 58 16.12 -22.74 9.07
C GLY A 58 17.25 -22.67 8.02
N GLY A 59 17.25 -21.66 7.15
CA GLY A 59 18.38 -21.36 6.27
C GLY A 59 19.34 -20.41 6.98
N GLU A 60 20.63 -20.49 6.66
CA GLU A 60 21.60 -19.46 7.06
C GLU A 60 21.22 -18.13 6.38
N ALA A 61 20.28 -17.39 6.97
CA ALA A 61 20.09 -15.99 6.65
C ALA A 61 21.41 -15.30 7.04
N GLY A 62 22.10 -14.75 6.04
CA GLY A 62 23.27 -13.90 6.29
C GLY A 62 22.89 -12.74 7.21
N ASP A 63 23.88 -12.18 7.90
CA ASP A 63 23.65 -11.00 8.73
C ASP A 63 22.98 -9.88 7.91
N PRO A 64 21.96 -9.19 8.45
CA PRO A 64 21.31 -8.10 7.74
C PRO A 64 22.32 -7.07 7.25
N VAL A 65 22.13 -6.59 6.02
CA VAL A 65 23.03 -5.60 5.42
C VAL A 65 22.62 -4.21 5.88
N ALA A 66 23.57 -3.47 6.45
CA ALA A 66 23.37 -2.06 6.78
C ALA A 66 23.16 -1.23 5.50
N LEU A 67 22.15 -0.35 5.52
CA LEU A 67 21.85 0.57 4.43
C LEU A 67 22.36 1.97 4.75
N GLU A 68 22.96 2.64 3.77
CA GLU A 68 23.34 4.04 3.89
C GLU A 68 22.14 4.94 3.59
N THR A 69 22.10 6.11 4.24
CA THR A 69 21.06 7.11 4.02
C THR A 69 21.64 8.50 3.80
N ASP A 70 21.07 9.26 2.87
CA ASP A 70 21.43 10.65 2.60
C ASP A 70 20.18 11.49 2.26
N HIS A 71 20.36 12.77 1.93
CA HIS A 71 19.33 13.68 1.42
C HIS A 71 18.05 13.69 2.27
N HIS A 72 18.20 13.81 3.59
CA HIS A 72 17.07 13.89 4.51
C HIS A 72 16.18 15.10 4.21
N ARG A 73 14.86 14.87 4.21
CA ARG A 73 13.83 15.84 3.81
C ARG A 73 12.79 15.99 4.91
N ARG A 74 12.29 17.20 5.05
CA ARG A 74 11.14 17.55 5.90
C ARG A 74 10.40 18.72 5.31
N SER A 75 9.07 18.71 5.32
CA SER A 75 8.29 19.89 4.97
C SER A 75 8.42 20.99 6.03
N ASP A 76 8.37 22.25 5.60
CA ASP A 76 8.40 23.40 6.51
C ASP A 76 7.17 23.45 7.44
N GLY A 77 6.06 22.84 7.01
CA GLY A 77 4.82 22.78 7.77
C GLY A 77 3.92 21.64 7.34
N VAL A 78 2.64 21.77 7.71
CA VAL A 78 1.56 20.85 7.34
C VAL A 78 1.41 20.84 5.82
N VAL A 79 1.44 19.65 5.24
CA VAL A 79 1.26 19.43 3.79
C VAL A 79 -0.19 19.09 3.46
N ALA A 80 -0.97 18.60 4.42
CA ALA A 80 -2.37 18.26 4.21
C ALA A 80 -3.21 18.45 5.47
N GLU A 81 -4.41 18.96 5.27
CA GLU A 81 -5.39 19.19 6.31
C GLU A 81 -6.79 19.08 5.69
N GLY A 82 -7.76 18.67 6.49
CA GLY A 82 -9.16 18.73 6.11
C GLY A 82 -9.69 20.18 6.11
N GLY A 83 -10.92 20.34 5.63
CA GLY A 83 -11.63 21.62 5.64
C GLY A 83 -12.10 22.04 7.03
N ALA A 84 -12.83 23.16 7.07
CA ALA A 84 -13.45 23.62 8.31
C ALA A 84 -14.38 22.55 8.90
N GLY A 85 -14.08 22.10 10.13
CA GLY A 85 -14.84 21.05 10.79
C GLY A 85 -14.25 19.64 10.67
N ALA A 86 -13.05 19.49 10.10
CA ALA A 86 -12.28 18.25 10.06
C ALA A 86 -11.20 18.23 11.17
N PRO A 87 -11.50 17.67 12.36
CA PRO A 87 -10.62 17.75 13.52
C PRO A 87 -9.37 16.86 13.43
N TYR A 88 -9.38 15.84 12.57
CA TYR A 88 -8.30 14.85 12.46
C TYR A 88 -7.97 14.52 11.00
N ASN A 89 -6.71 14.15 10.75
CA ASN A 89 -6.15 13.82 9.44
C ASN A 89 -4.98 12.84 9.60
N TYR A 90 -5.15 11.56 9.26
CA TYR A 90 -4.12 10.52 9.45
C TYR A 90 -4.26 9.34 8.48
N THR A 91 -3.31 8.39 8.56
CA THR A 91 -3.21 7.17 7.70
C THR A 91 -3.39 7.47 6.21
N PRO A 92 -2.50 8.28 5.60
CA PRO A 92 -2.61 8.58 4.19
C PRO A 92 -2.09 7.42 3.33
N THR A 93 -2.75 7.15 2.19
CA THR A 93 -2.08 6.56 1.02
C THR A 93 -1.63 7.68 0.11
N VAL A 94 -0.34 7.66 -0.29
CA VAL A 94 0.22 8.65 -1.23
C VAL A 94 0.71 7.94 -2.50
N MET A 95 0.10 8.24 -3.64
CA MET A 95 0.36 7.57 -4.91
C MET A 95 0.87 8.55 -5.96
N ARG A 96 1.97 8.21 -6.64
CA ARG A 96 2.34 8.86 -7.90
C ARG A 96 1.75 8.11 -9.07
N ASP A 97 0.84 8.75 -9.79
CA ASP A 97 0.16 8.17 -10.94
C ASP A 97 0.32 9.12 -12.14
N GLY A 98 1.28 8.78 -13.00
CA GLY A 98 1.74 9.66 -14.06
C GLY A 98 2.35 10.94 -13.50
N ASP A 99 1.83 12.07 -13.95
CA ASP A 99 2.28 13.42 -13.56
C ASP A 99 1.70 13.92 -12.24
N ASP A 100 0.69 13.22 -11.70
CA ASP A 100 -0.01 13.62 -10.48
C ASP A 100 0.50 12.82 -9.27
N THR A 101 0.62 13.49 -8.13
CA THR A 101 0.68 12.81 -6.84
C THR A 101 -0.64 13.00 -6.12
N ARG A 102 -1.28 11.87 -5.84
CA ARG A 102 -2.62 11.74 -5.27
C ARG A 102 -2.51 11.26 -3.84
N MET A 103 -3.44 11.68 -2.99
CA MET A 103 -3.49 11.22 -1.62
C MET A 103 -4.92 10.98 -1.17
N TRP A 104 -5.11 9.88 -0.44
CA TRP A 104 -6.33 9.55 0.28
C TRP A 104 -6.01 9.39 1.75
N TRP A 105 -6.81 9.93 2.65
CA TRP A 105 -6.55 9.82 4.09
C TRP A 105 -7.84 9.89 4.90
N CYS A 106 -7.76 9.49 6.17
CA CYS A 106 -8.91 9.59 7.08
C CYS A 106 -9.13 11.01 7.55
N SER A 107 -10.38 11.42 7.51
CA SER A 107 -10.84 12.68 8.05
C SER A 107 -12.30 12.53 8.50
N GLN A 108 -12.89 13.58 9.05
CA GLN A 108 -14.32 13.63 9.35
C GLN A 108 -14.91 14.94 8.85
N TYR A 109 -15.98 14.87 8.07
CA TYR A 109 -16.68 16.06 7.59
C TYR A 109 -18.10 16.10 8.13
N ASN A 110 -18.48 17.20 8.76
CA ASN A 110 -19.84 17.38 9.26
C ASN A 110 -20.92 17.44 8.16
N THR A 111 -20.50 17.62 6.90
CA THR A 111 -21.35 17.61 5.71
C THR A 111 -21.48 16.23 5.07
N ALA A 112 -20.63 15.27 5.44
CA ALA A 112 -20.72 13.91 4.95
C ALA A 112 -21.85 13.14 5.65
N TYR A 113 -22.47 12.23 4.93
CA TYR A 113 -23.52 11.36 5.46
C TYR A 113 -23.18 9.90 5.15
N PRO A 114 -23.29 8.98 6.12
CA PRO A 114 -23.65 9.21 7.52
C PRO A 114 -22.57 9.97 8.29
N ALA A 115 -22.91 10.48 9.48
CA ALA A 115 -21.92 11.12 10.34
C ALA A 115 -20.97 10.06 10.90
N GLY A 116 -19.68 10.17 10.58
CA GLY A 116 -18.64 9.25 11.03
C GLY A 116 -17.29 9.63 10.44
N ASP A 117 -16.47 8.63 10.14
CA ASP A 117 -15.17 8.83 9.52
C ASP A 117 -15.28 8.66 8.01
N ASP A 118 -14.60 9.54 7.29
CA ASP A 118 -14.62 9.66 5.85
C ASP A 118 -13.21 9.50 5.28
N ILE A 119 -13.13 8.97 4.06
CA ILE A 119 -11.92 9.04 3.26
C ILE A 119 -12.03 10.25 2.35
N VAL A 120 -11.04 11.13 2.46
CA VAL A 120 -10.93 12.34 1.64
C VAL A 120 -9.81 12.21 0.64
N TYR A 121 -9.88 13.00 -0.43
CA TYR A 121 -8.97 12.98 -1.56
C TYR A 121 -8.35 14.36 -1.81
N GLY A 122 -7.07 14.35 -2.14
CA GLY A 122 -6.34 15.54 -2.58
C GLY A 122 -5.23 15.21 -3.58
N VAL A 123 -4.76 16.25 -4.25
CA VAL A 123 -3.63 16.22 -5.20
C VAL A 123 -2.57 17.22 -4.76
N ASP A 124 -1.31 16.90 -4.98
CA ASP A 124 -0.21 17.85 -4.74
C ASP A 124 -0.37 19.08 -5.66
N ALA A 125 -0.49 20.27 -5.06
CA ALA A 125 -0.61 21.55 -5.76
C ALA A 125 0.75 22.21 -6.08
N GLY A 126 1.87 21.57 -5.72
CA GLY A 126 3.23 22.13 -5.83
C GLY A 126 4.00 21.78 -7.11
N ASP A 127 5.21 22.34 -7.19
CA ASP A 127 6.18 22.00 -8.24
C ASP A 127 6.61 20.55 -8.11
N ARG A 128 6.47 19.80 -9.21
CA ARG A 128 6.71 18.35 -9.34
C ARG A 128 8.19 17.99 -9.22
N GLY A 129 8.79 18.24 -8.06
CA GLY A 129 10.16 17.84 -7.76
C GLY A 129 10.35 16.32 -7.91
N GLU A 130 11.58 15.82 -7.78
CA GLU A 130 11.89 14.39 -7.96
C GLU A 130 10.99 13.46 -7.14
N THR A 131 10.44 13.97 -6.03
CA THR A 131 9.55 13.23 -5.14
C THR A 131 8.05 13.48 -5.32
N GLY A 132 7.66 14.43 -6.18
CA GLY A 132 6.25 14.76 -6.44
C GLY A 132 5.41 15.11 -5.21
N THR A 133 6.03 15.47 -4.07
CA THR A 133 5.34 15.77 -2.79
C THR A 133 5.85 17.06 -2.17
N GLY A 134 6.35 17.96 -3.01
CA GLY A 134 6.95 19.22 -2.58
C GLY A 134 5.92 20.25 -2.13
N GLY A 135 4.67 20.13 -2.56
CA GLY A 135 3.61 21.08 -2.24
C GLY A 135 2.61 20.60 -1.18
N ARG A 136 1.50 21.34 -1.10
CA ARG A 136 0.36 21.00 -0.25
C ARG A 136 -0.64 20.16 -1.04
N PHE A 137 -1.22 19.17 -0.38
CA PHE A 137 -2.35 18.41 -0.90
C PHE A 137 -3.63 19.21 -0.72
N THR A 138 -4.32 19.45 -1.84
CA THR A 138 -5.57 20.21 -1.90
C THR A 138 -6.60 19.45 -2.73
N GLY A 139 -7.87 19.83 -2.63
CA GLY A 139 -8.88 19.35 -3.57
C GLY A 139 -8.52 19.78 -5.00
N PRO A 140 -8.94 19.03 -6.03
CA PRO A 140 -8.66 19.37 -7.42
C PRO A 140 -8.95 20.84 -7.75
N GLY A 141 -7.96 21.54 -8.31
CA GLY A 141 -8.05 22.98 -8.58
C GLY A 141 -7.69 23.91 -7.40
N GLY A 142 -7.10 23.38 -6.32
CA GLY A 142 -6.60 24.16 -5.19
C GLY A 142 -7.60 24.36 -4.05
N GLY A 143 -8.69 23.59 -4.03
CA GLY A 143 -9.79 23.71 -3.06
C GLY A 143 -9.59 22.90 -1.78
N ILE A 144 -10.65 22.83 -0.97
CA ILE A 144 -10.71 21.90 0.17
C ILE A 144 -10.69 20.46 -0.36
N PRO A 145 -9.97 19.53 0.28
CA PRO A 145 -10.01 18.10 -0.07
C PRO A 145 -11.43 17.55 -0.17
N GLU A 146 -11.65 16.69 -1.15
CA GLU A 146 -12.97 16.14 -1.47
C GLU A 146 -13.28 14.92 -0.61
N VAL A 147 -14.47 14.83 -0.03
CA VAL A 147 -14.96 13.57 0.55
C VAL A 147 -15.30 12.63 -0.60
N VAL A 148 -14.58 11.51 -0.70
CA VAL A 148 -14.72 10.54 -1.80
C VAL A 148 -15.31 9.21 -1.36
N PHE A 149 -15.29 8.91 -0.06
CA PHE A 149 -15.88 7.70 0.47
C PHE A 149 -16.35 7.91 1.90
N SER A 150 -17.58 7.47 2.19
CA SER A 150 -18.26 7.59 3.49
C SER A 150 -19.02 6.29 3.76
N GLY A 151 -19.46 6.09 5.01
CA GLY A 151 -20.19 4.90 5.42
C GLY A 151 -21.51 4.63 4.67
N ASP A 152 -21.99 3.39 4.71
CA ASP A 152 -23.23 2.96 4.06
C ASP A 152 -24.23 2.36 5.06
N PRO A 153 -25.22 3.15 5.54
CA PRO A 153 -26.08 2.73 6.64
C PRO A 153 -26.75 1.37 6.43
N GLY A 154 -26.52 0.46 7.37
CA GLY A 154 -27.02 -0.92 7.32
C GLY A 154 -26.00 -1.96 6.85
N SER A 155 -24.84 -1.52 6.36
CA SER A 155 -23.68 -2.35 6.02
C SER A 155 -22.66 -2.41 7.16
N PHE A 156 -21.63 -3.26 7.06
CA PHE A 156 -20.58 -3.40 8.08
C PHE A 156 -19.76 -2.12 8.28
N ASP A 157 -19.71 -1.27 7.26
CA ASP A 157 -19.07 0.04 7.24
C ASP A 157 -20.10 1.16 7.34
N GLY A 158 -21.22 0.90 8.02
CA GLY A 158 -22.39 1.77 8.01
C GLY A 158 -22.23 3.12 8.70
N LYS A 159 -21.10 3.37 9.35
CA LYS A 159 -20.81 4.65 10.02
C LYS A 159 -19.40 5.17 9.72
N HIS A 160 -18.38 4.34 9.86
CA HIS A 160 -16.98 4.75 9.72
C HIS A 160 -16.33 4.06 8.53
N THR A 161 -15.62 4.84 7.72
CA THR A 161 -14.71 4.37 6.67
C THR A 161 -13.37 5.10 6.82
N CYS A 162 -12.30 4.35 7.06
CA CYS A 162 -10.97 4.91 7.35
C CYS A 162 -9.85 3.94 6.91
N ASP A 163 -8.62 4.21 7.31
CA ASP A 163 -7.35 3.59 6.98
C ASP A 163 -7.23 3.21 5.48
N PRO A 164 -7.32 4.18 4.55
CA PRO A 164 -7.30 3.88 3.13
C PRO A 164 -5.93 3.35 2.68
N SER A 165 -5.92 2.17 2.07
CA SER A 165 -4.82 1.67 1.23
C SER A 165 -5.26 1.60 -0.23
N VAL A 166 -4.70 2.46 -1.08
CA VAL A 166 -5.07 2.54 -2.50
C VAL A 166 -3.93 2.06 -3.40
N ILE A 167 -4.24 1.13 -4.30
CA ILE A 167 -3.38 0.72 -5.42
C ILE A 167 -4.17 0.76 -6.74
N LYS A 168 -3.47 0.69 -7.85
CA LYS A 168 -4.03 0.61 -9.20
C LYS A 168 -3.35 -0.51 -9.98
N VAL A 169 -4.15 -1.45 -10.45
CA VAL A 169 -3.70 -2.59 -11.27
C VAL A 169 -4.59 -2.64 -12.50
N ASP A 170 -3.99 -2.78 -13.67
CA ASP A 170 -4.68 -2.85 -14.97
C ASP A 170 -5.71 -1.73 -15.20
N GLY A 171 -5.38 -0.52 -14.76
CA GLY A 171 -6.22 0.68 -14.92
C GLY A 171 -7.34 0.82 -13.89
N VAL A 172 -7.54 -0.15 -12.99
CA VAL A 172 -8.54 -0.12 -11.94
C VAL A 172 -7.88 0.24 -10.61
N TYR A 173 -8.42 1.23 -9.91
CA TYR A 173 -8.04 1.51 -8.53
C TYR A 173 -8.79 0.59 -7.58
N TYR A 174 -8.09 0.09 -6.58
CA TYR A 174 -8.60 -0.70 -5.48
C TYR A 174 -8.34 0.05 -4.18
N LEU A 175 -9.39 0.32 -3.42
CA LEU A 175 -9.36 0.91 -2.08
C LEU A 175 -9.66 -0.18 -1.06
N TYR A 176 -8.66 -0.55 -0.28
CA TYR A 176 -8.81 -1.35 0.93
C TYR A 176 -8.98 -0.38 2.08
N TYR A 177 -9.96 -0.61 2.94
CA TYR A 177 -10.31 0.33 4.00
C TYR A 177 -10.83 -0.38 5.24
N THR A 178 -10.63 0.21 6.41
CA THR A 178 -11.31 -0.19 7.64
C THR A 178 -12.75 0.35 7.61
N GLY A 179 -13.72 -0.53 7.86
CA GLY A 179 -15.13 -0.19 8.00
C GLY A 179 -15.69 -0.56 9.37
N ALA A 180 -16.58 0.27 9.91
CA ALA A 180 -17.36 -0.03 11.11
C ALA A 180 -18.80 0.52 11.03
N ASP A 181 -19.77 -0.21 11.58
CA ASP A 181 -21.20 0.14 11.56
C ASP A 181 -21.61 1.02 12.76
N GLY A 182 -20.71 1.20 13.73
CA GLY A 182 -20.94 1.98 14.95
C GLY A 182 -19.67 2.11 15.80
N ASP A 183 -19.80 2.74 16.97
CA ASP A 183 -18.71 2.90 17.94
C ASP A 183 -18.59 1.67 18.88
N HIS A 184 -18.98 0.48 18.40
CA HIS A 184 -19.13 -0.73 19.21
C HIS A 184 -17.86 -1.61 19.21
N ASP A 185 -17.83 -2.62 20.08
CA ASP A 185 -16.67 -3.51 20.27
C ASP A 185 -16.55 -4.55 19.14
N PHE A 186 -15.32 -4.81 18.64
CA PHE A 186 -14.92 -5.87 17.70
C PHE A 186 -15.60 -5.86 16.32
N VAL A 187 -16.04 -4.68 15.85
CA VAL A 187 -16.76 -4.54 14.58
C VAL A 187 -15.89 -4.13 13.40
N ASN A 188 -14.65 -3.66 13.62
CA ASN A 188 -13.83 -3.26 12.49
C ASN A 188 -13.48 -4.48 11.64
N ALA A 189 -13.70 -4.31 10.35
CA ALA A 189 -13.39 -5.26 9.31
C ALA A 189 -12.83 -4.51 8.10
N ILE A 190 -12.14 -5.22 7.21
CA ILE A 190 -11.57 -4.61 6.01
C ILE A 190 -12.53 -4.83 4.84
N GLY A 191 -12.90 -3.72 4.21
CA GLY A 191 -13.65 -3.67 2.96
C GLY A 191 -12.76 -3.48 1.74
N LEU A 192 -13.37 -3.69 0.58
CA LEU A 192 -12.79 -3.35 -0.73
C LEU A 192 -13.77 -2.50 -1.53
N ALA A 193 -13.25 -1.46 -2.18
CA ALA A 193 -13.97 -0.71 -3.21
C ALA A 193 -13.11 -0.55 -4.46
N THR A 194 -13.75 -0.37 -5.61
CA THR A 194 -13.10 -0.19 -6.91
C THR A 194 -13.47 1.14 -7.54
N SER A 195 -12.56 1.71 -8.32
CA SER A 195 -12.75 2.96 -9.04
C SER A 195 -11.97 3.00 -10.35
N GLU A 196 -12.46 3.75 -11.33
CA GLU A 196 -11.76 4.04 -12.59
C GLU A 196 -10.95 5.35 -12.53
N ASP A 197 -11.31 6.25 -11.61
CA ASP A 197 -10.72 7.59 -11.49
C ASP A 197 -10.04 7.86 -10.14
N GLY A 198 -10.18 6.91 -9.19
CA GLY A 198 -9.68 7.02 -7.81
C GLY A 198 -10.51 7.96 -6.93
N ARG A 199 -11.68 8.40 -7.37
CA ARG A 199 -12.53 9.39 -6.68
C ARG A 199 -13.96 8.90 -6.51
N THR A 200 -14.50 8.26 -7.54
CA THR A 200 -15.83 7.66 -7.52
C THR A 200 -15.69 6.18 -7.26
N TRP A 201 -16.12 5.73 -6.08
CA TRP A 201 -15.89 4.37 -5.61
C TRP A 201 -17.16 3.51 -5.64
N ARG A 202 -16.99 2.22 -5.93
CA ARG A 202 -18.03 1.20 -5.83
C ARG A 202 -17.56 0.10 -4.89
N ARG A 203 -18.30 -0.15 -3.80
CA ARG A 203 -18.03 -1.28 -2.90
C ARG A 203 -18.00 -2.59 -3.69
N ALA A 204 -16.95 -3.38 -3.49
CA ALA A 204 -16.83 -4.73 -4.02
C ALA A 204 -17.55 -5.73 -3.09
N GLY A 205 -17.60 -7.01 -3.50
CA GLY A 205 -18.12 -8.09 -2.63
C GLY A 205 -19.60 -7.94 -2.22
N GLY A 206 -20.38 -7.11 -2.91
CA GLY A 206 -21.77 -6.81 -2.53
C GLY A 206 -21.90 -5.89 -1.31
N GLY A 207 -20.83 -5.22 -0.89
CA GLY A 207 -20.81 -4.39 0.32
C GLY A 207 -20.45 -5.17 1.59
N GLU A 208 -20.11 -6.45 1.48
CA GLU A 208 -19.60 -7.24 2.60
C GLU A 208 -18.08 -7.02 2.78
N PRO A 209 -17.55 -7.12 4.01
CA PRO A 209 -16.12 -7.05 4.25
C PRO A 209 -15.42 -8.27 3.66
N ILE A 210 -14.23 -8.05 3.11
CA ILE A 210 -13.37 -9.09 2.55
C ILE A 210 -12.52 -9.78 3.63
N LEU A 211 -12.35 -9.14 4.79
CA LEU A 211 -11.63 -9.70 5.93
C LEU A 211 -12.27 -9.25 7.24
N ARG A 212 -12.56 -10.21 8.12
CA ARG A 212 -13.05 -9.97 9.49
C ARG A 212 -11.99 -10.36 10.53
N PRO A 213 -12.11 -9.87 11.78
CA PRO A 213 -11.21 -10.27 12.85
C PRO A 213 -11.23 -11.79 13.05
N ALA A 214 -10.07 -12.41 13.28
CA ALA A 214 -9.98 -13.85 13.48
C ALA A 214 -10.65 -14.32 14.79
N ARG A 215 -10.72 -13.44 15.80
CA ARG A 215 -11.31 -13.72 17.12
C ARG A 215 -10.61 -14.86 17.86
N ASP A 216 -9.31 -15.02 17.64
CA ASP A 216 -8.51 -16.06 18.30
C ASP A 216 -8.42 -15.86 19.81
N VAL A 217 -8.25 -14.60 20.24
CA VAL A 217 -8.04 -14.20 21.63
C VAL A 217 -8.88 -12.96 21.95
N THR A 218 -9.64 -13.02 23.05
CA THR A 218 -10.37 -11.86 23.59
C THR A 218 -9.44 -11.00 24.45
N ARG A 219 -9.35 -9.71 24.15
CA ARG A 219 -8.54 -8.71 24.87
C ARG A 219 -9.41 -7.49 25.24
N ASP A 220 -8.86 -6.61 26.07
CA ASP A 220 -9.50 -5.32 26.40
C ASP A 220 -9.53 -4.38 25.18
N ASN A 221 -8.52 -4.47 24.31
CA ASN A 221 -8.54 -3.76 23.04
C ASN A 221 -9.54 -4.45 22.09
N THR A 222 -10.62 -3.74 21.78
CA THR A 222 -11.73 -4.25 20.98
C THR A 222 -11.71 -3.76 19.54
N TYR A 223 -10.59 -3.20 19.05
CA TYR A 223 -10.51 -2.63 17.70
C TYR A 223 -10.95 -3.62 16.61
N GLY A 224 -10.53 -4.89 16.65
CA GLY A 224 -10.79 -5.86 15.58
C GLY A 224 -9.69 -5.86 14.52
N ALA A 225 -10.09 -5.93 13.24
CA ALA A 225 -9.20 -6.00 12.09
C ALA A 225 -9.36 -4.76 11.20
N GLY A 226 -8.25 -4.20 10.74
CA GLY A 226 -8.23 -2.93 10.03
C GLY A 226 -6.82 -2.50 9.67
N GLN A 227 -6.64 -1.22 9.40
CA GLN A 227 -5.36 -0.61 9.01
C GLN A 227 -4.66 -1.39 7.88
N PRO A 228 -5.35 -1.64 6.75
CA PRO A 228 -4.75 -2.36 5.64
C PRO A 228 -3.60 -1.56 5.02
N ALA A 229 -2.58 -2.27 4.56
CA ALA A 229 -1.53 -1.78 3.69
C ALA A 229 -1.29 -2.80 2.58
N VAL A 230 -1.44 -2.38 1.32
CA VAL A 230 -1.40 -3.30 0.17
C VAL A 230 -0.35 -2.91 -0.88
N ALA A 231 0.35 -3.91 -1.42
CA ALA A 231 1.20 -3.77 -2.60
C ALA A 231 0.94 -4.93 -3.57
N HIS A 232 1.09 -4.68 -4.87
CA HIS A 232 0.91 -5.68 -5.92
C HIS A 232 2.24 -6.02 -6.59
N VAL A 233 2.76 -7.22 -6.34
CA VAL A 233 4.10 -7.66 -6.77
C VAL A 233 3.99 -8.96 -7.55
N ASP A 234 4.46 -8.96 -8.80
CA ASP A 234 4.50 -10.14 -9.68
C ASP A 234 3.18 -10.94 -9.73
N GLY A 235 2.05 -10.23 -9.82
CA GLY A 235 0.71 -10.81 -9.93
C GLY A 235 0.02 -11.13 -8.60
N TRP A 236 0.67 -10.86 -7.47
CA TRP A 236 0.14 -11.09 -6.13
C TRP A 236 -0.15 -9.80 -5.40
N PHE A 237 -1.32 -9.70 -4.80
CA PHE A 237 -1.67 -8.71 -3.81
C PHE A 237 -1.17 -9.17 -2.45
N TYR A 238 -0.28 -8.41 -1.82
CA TYR A 238 0.16 -8.60 -0.44
C TYR A 238 -0.58 -7.61 0.44
N LEU A 239 -1.31 -8.11 1.43
CA LEU A 239 -2.06 -7.31 2.40
C LEU A 239 -1.44 -7.50 3.78
N VAL A 240 -0.85 -6.42 4.31
CA VAL A 240 -0.46 -6.30 5.71
C VAL A 240 -1.60 -5.62 6.45
N PHE A 241 -1.96 -6.09 7.65
CA PHE A 241 -3.08 -5.55 8.40
C PHE A 241 -2.94 -5.79 9.90
N THR A 242 -3.59 -4.92 10.68
CA THR A 242 -3.76 -5.10 12.12
C THR A 242 -4.92 -6.08 12.40
N ASP A 243 -4.73 -7.01 13.33
CA ASP A 243 -5.83 -7.78 13.94
C ASP A 243 -5.61 -7.94 15.45
N THR A 244 -6.25 -7.08 16.22
CA THR A 244 -6.12 -7.03 17.69
C THR A 244 -6.63 -8.27 18.41
N THR A 245 -7.39 -9.11 17.69
CA THR A 245 -7.91 -10.38 18.19
C THR A 245 -7.01 -11.56 17.84
N GLY A 246 -5.97 -11.35 17.04
CA GLY A 246 -5.08 -12.39 16.55
C GLY A 246 -4.33 -13.12 17.66
N PHE A 247 -4.04 -14.40 17.45
CA PHE A 247 -3.31 -15.23 18.41
C PHE A 247 -1.90 -14.69 18.70
N ALA A 248 -1.14 -14.35 17.66
CA ALA A 248 0.23 -13.84 17.79
C ALA A 248 0.32 -12.33 18.05
N ALA A 249 -0.81 -11.63 18.21
CA ALA A 249 -0.80 -10.23 18.62
C ALA A 249 -0.33 -10.07 20.08
N GLY A 250 0.37 -8.98 20.36
CA GLY A 250 0.82 -8.56 21.68
C GLY A 250 -0.31 -8.40 22.70
N TRP A 251 0.05 -8.16 23.96
CA TRP A 251 -0.90 -8.10 25.08
C TRP A 251 -1.93 -6.96 24.92
N ASN A 252 -1.55 -5.87 24.27
CA ASN A 252 -2.40 -4.72 23.95
C ASN A 252 -3.12 -4.86 22.58
N GLY A 253 -2.93 -5.97 21.87
CA GLY A 253 -3.47 -6.21 20.54
C GLY A 253 -2.59 -5.73 19.39
N ALA A 254 -1.41 -5.17 19.64
CA ALA A 254 -0.49 -4.80 18.56
C ALA A 254 0.00 -6.05 17.81
N GLY A 255 0.04 -5.98 16.47
CA GLY A 255 0.35 -7.15 15.65
C GLY A 255 -0.03 -6.93 14.20
N GLN A 256 0.96 -7.09 13.32
CA GLN A 256 0.80 -6.99 11.86
C GLN A 256 0.84 -8.38 11.23
N PHE A 257 -0.21 -8.72 10.49
CA PHE A 257 -0.41 -10.01 9.83
C PHE A 257 -0.36 -9.85 8.33
N VAL A 258 -0.01 -10.92 7.61
CA VAL A 258 0.16 -10.86 6.15
C VAL A 258 -0.68 -11.93 5.46
N LEU A 259 -1.55 -11.50 4.53
CA LEU A 259 -2.16 -12.37 3.53
C LEU A 259 -1.60 -12.05 2.15
N ARG A 260 -1.58 -13.04 1.25
CA ARG A 260 -1.41 -12.80 -0.18
C ARG A 260 -2.41 -13.56 -1.02
N SER A 261 -2.74 -13.01 -2.18
CA SER A 261 -3.69 -13.60 -3.14
C SER A 261 -3.44 -13.03 -4.54
N THR A 262 -3.74 -13.79 -5.59
CA THR A 262 -3.82 -13.25 -6.96
C THR A 262 -5.18 -12.61 -7.25
N ASP A 263 -6.18 -12.87 -6.40
CA ASP A 263 -7.49 -12.21 -6.41
C ASP A 263 -7.46 -10.99 -5.47
N PRO A 264 -7.70 -9.75 -5.98
CA PRO A 264 -7.70 -8.53 -5.16
C PRO A 264 -8.78 -8.52 -4.08
N ALA A 265 -9.85 -9.32 -4.23
CA ALA A 265 -10.89 -9.41 -3.20
C ALA A 265 -10.56 -10.43 -2.10
N PHE A 266 -9.42 -11.14 -2.20
CA PHE A 266 -9.05 -12.23 -1.30
C PHE A 266 -10.19 -13.27 -1.14
N GLY A 267 -10.98 -13.48 -2.20
CA GLY A 267 -12.08 -14.43 -2.22
C GLY A 267 -11.67 -15.83 -2.68
N SER A 268 -10.47 -15.97 -3.25
CA SER A 268 -9.92 -17.24 -3.74
C SER A 268 -8.39 -17.24 -3.72
N GLY A 269 -7.79 -18.41 -3.60
CA GLY A 269 -6.32 -18.55 -3.69
C GLY A 269 -5.55 -17.82 -2.59
N VAL A 270 -6.15 -17.65 -1.41
CA VAL A 270 -5.55 -16.91 -0.29
C VAL A 270 -4.48 -17.76 0.37
N GLU A 271 -3.33 -17.14 0.60
CA GLU A 271 -2.27 -17.66 1.45
C GLU A 271 -2.10 -16.75 2.66
N ALA A 272 -1.94 -17.36 3.83
CA ALA A 272 -1.66 -16.67 5.08
C ALA A 272 -0.21 -16.91 5.49
N LEU A 273 0.46 -15.88 6.00
CA LEU A 273 1.79 -16.05 6.57
C LEU A 273 1.68 -16.80 7.91
N GLY A 274 2.30 -17.97 7.98
CA GLY A 274 2.49 -18.76 9.19
C GLY A 274 3.94 -18.74 9.68
N PRO A 275 4.23 -19.42 10.80
CA PRO A 275 5.57 -19.52 11.36
C PRO A 275 6.58 -20.31 10.52
N ASP A 276 6.22 -20.80 9.33
CA ASP A 276 7.14 -21.49 8.42
C ASP A 276 7.03 -20.93 6.99
N GLY A 277 6.42 -19.74 6.84
CA GLY A 277 6.13 -19.10 5.56
C GLY A 277 4.65 -19.14 5.17
N PHE A 278 4.36 -18.75 3.94
CA PHE A 278 3.00 -18.68 3.41
C PHE A 278 2.38 -20.07 3.22
N VAL A 279 1.14 -20.23 3.68
CA VAL A 279 0.36 -21.47 3.53
C VAL A 279 -1.03 -21.17 2.94
N PRO A 280 -1.56 -22.00 2.04
CA PRO A 280 -2.93 -21.85 1.54
C PRO A 280 -3.96 -21.99 2.67
N VAL A 281 -5.00 -21.14 2.64
CA VAL A 281 -6.07 -21.13 3.64
C VAL A 281 -7.45 -21.05 2.99
N GLU A 282 -8.48 -21.51 3.70
CA GLU A 282 -9.86 -21.57 3.17
C GLU A 282 -10.55 -20.21 3.09
N GLY A 283 -10.07 -19.21 3.83
CA GLY A 283 -10.63 -17.87 3.87
C GLY A 283 -9.78 -16.92 4.71
N THR A 284 -10.26 -15.70 4.91
CA THR A 284 -9.53 -14.59 5.54
C THR A 284 -9.70 -14.50 7.06
N GLU A 285 -10.50 -15.37 7.69
CA GLU A 285 -10.77 -15.40 9.15
C GLU A 285 -9.99 -16.49 9.92
N GLN A 286 -8.96 -17.05 9.30
CA GLN A 286 -8.10 -18.07 9.88
C GLN A 286 -7.25 -17.55 11.05
N LEU A 287 -6.76 -18.50 11.87
CA LEU A 287 -5.84 -18.27 12.98
C LEU A 287 -4.68 -17.36 12.58
N ARG A 288 -4.47 -16.28 13.35
CA ARG A 288 -3.36 -15.33 13.19
C ARG A 288 -2.11 -15.84 13.90
N ALA A 289 -1.52 -16.90 13.35
CA ALA A 289 -0.45 -17.66 14.00
C ALA A 289 0.91 -16.96 14.04
N HIS A 290 1.15 -15.96 13.18
CA HIS A 290 2.43 -15.27 13.07
C HIS A 290 2.23 -13.78 12.75
N ALA A 291 2.74 -12.90 13.60
CA ALA A 291 2.78 -11.46 13.37
C ALA A 291 4.20 -11.04 12.96
N VAL A 292 4.36 -10.27 11.89
CA VAL A 292 5.68 -9.83 11.39
C VAL A 292 6.25 -8.66 12.20
N LEU A 293 5.36 -7.86 12.80
CA LEU A 293 5.70 -6.72 13.62
C LEU A 293 4.72 -6.64 14.79
N ASP A 294 5.25 -6.34 15.98
CA ASP A 294 4.48 -5.81 17.10
C ASP A 294 4.32 -4.30 16.87
N ALA A 295 3.28 -3.92 16.13
CA ALA A 295 2.98 -2.53 15.76
C ALA A 295 1.47 -2.37 15.50
N PHE A 296 1.01 -1.11 15.49
CA PHE A 296 -0.26 -0.70 14.90
C PHE A 296 0.03 0.14 13.65
N SER A 297 -0.92 0.19 12.73
CA SER A 297 -0.95 1.21 11.66
C SER A 297 0.35 1.33 10.86
N VAL A 298 0.53 0.40 9.92
CA VAL A 298 1.71 0.37 9.05
C VAL A 298 1.35 0.76 7.62
N ASP A 299 2.36 1.07 6.82
CA ASP A 299 2.22 1.10 5.37
C ASP A 299 3.28 0.21 4.72
N LEU A 300 3.02 -0.22 3.49
CA LEU A 300 3.78 -1.23 2.77
C LEU A 300 4.13 -0.71 1.38
N MET A 301 5.39 -0.87 0.99
CA MET A 301 5.79 -0.80 -0.41
C MET A 301 6.79 -1.88 -0.78
N TRP A 302 6.80 -2.26 -2.05
CA TRP A 302 7.86 -3.09 -2.62
C TRP A 302 9.01 -2.22 -3.14
N VAL A 303 10.25 -2.54 -2.78
CA VAL A 303 11.44 -1.80 -3.22
C VAL A 303 12.20 -2.62 -4.25
N ASP A 304 11.98 -2.36 -5.54
CA ASP A 304 12.55 -3.15 -6.64
C ASP A 304 14.09 -3.25 -6.61
N VAL A 305 14.75 -2.15 -6.23
CA VAL A 305 16.22 -2.05 -6.13
C VAL A 305 16.77 -2.96 -5.03
N LEU A 306 16.01 -3.16 -3.94
CA LEU A 306 16.38 -4.01 -2.82
C LEU A 306 15.84 -5.45 -2.96
N ASP A 307 14.82 -5.66 -3.80
CA ASP A 307 14.06 -6.93 -3.89
C ASP A 307 13.47 -7.33 -2.53
N ALA A 308 12.96 -6.33 -1.81
CA ALA A 308 12.41 -6.47 -0.47
C ALA A 308 11.18 -5.56 -0.28
N PHE A 309 10.27 -5.98 0.58
CA PHE A 309 9.23 -5.10 1.11
C PHE A 309 9.83 -4.16 2.14
N ALA A 310 9.48 -2.88 2.08
CA ALA A 310 9.67 -1.94 3.18
C ALA A 310 8.34 -1.75 3.91
N VAL A 311 8.30 -2.13 5.19
CA VAL A 311 7.15 -1.90 6.07
C VAL A 311 7.45 -0.72 6.98
N ALA A 312 6.71 0.37 6.79
CA ALA A 312 6.83 1.58 7.59
C ALA A 312 5.96 1.47 8.85
N HIS A 313 6.55 1.66 10.02
CA HIS A 313 5.85 1.59 11.31
C HIS A 313 6.44 2.56 12.34
N GLN A 314 5.74 2.79 13.44
CA GLN A 314 6.19 3.71 14.49
C GLN A 314 7.31 3.11 15.33
N THR A 315 8.31 3.93 15.63
CA THR A 315 9.21 3.73 16.77
C THR A 315 9.38 5.02 17.56
N ALA A 316 10.07 4.96 18.71
CA ALA A 316 10.38 6.15 19.50
C ALA A 316 11.20 7.21 18.73
N GLY A 317 11.96 6.81 17.69
CA GLY A 317 12.77 7.70 16.87
C GLY A 317 12.03 8.35 15.69
N GLY A 318 10.81 7.90 15.38
CA GLY A 318 10.06 8.32 14.19
C GLY A 318 9.44 7.14 13.46
N THR A 319 9.57 7.10 12.13
CA THR A 319 9.06 6.00 11.31
C THR A 319 10.23 5.08 10.98
N SER A 320 10.17 3.85 11.46
CA SER A 320 11.11 2.80 11.07
C SER A 320 10.63 2.15 9.79
N LEU A 321 11.56 1.87 8.88
CA LEU A 321 11.38 1.03 7.71
C LEU A 321 12.04 -0.31 8.03
N THR A 322 11.25 -1.36 8.24
CA THR A 322 11.77 -2.72 8.36
C THR A 322 11.64 -3.42 7.03
N PHE A 323 12.72 -4.06 6.59
CA PHE A 323 12.79 -4.70 5.28
C PHE A 323 12.57 -6.20 5.40
N PHE A 324 11.63 -6.73 4.63
CA PHE A 324 11.36 -8.17 4.55
C PHE A 324 11.63 -8.67 3.15
N ASP A 325 12.16 -9.89 3.03
CA ASP A 325 12.15 -10.56 1.74
C ASP A 325 10.71 -10.81 1.25
N ARG A 326 10.59 -11.29 0.01
CA ARG A 326 9.30 -11.53 -0.63
C ARG A 326 8.39 -12.51 0.13
N ASP A 327 8.98 -13.47 0.82
CA ASP A 327 8.27 -14.52 1.53
C ASP A 327 8.07 -14.19 3.02
N PHE A 328 8.46 -12.98 3.44
CA PHE A 328 8.50 -12.54 4.85
C PHE A 328 9.27 -13.53 5.75
N SER A 329 10.26 -14.23 5.17
CA SER A 329 11.01 -15.30 5.81
C SER A 329 12.34 -14.84 6.40
N SER A 330 12.79 -13.64 6.03
CA SER A 330 14.00 -12.99 6.53
C SER A 330 13.90 -11.47 6.47
N THR A 331 14.74 -10.77 7.24
CA THR A 331 14.95 -9.33 7.15
C THR A 331 16.34 -9.05 6.57
N PRO A 332 16.47 -8.95 5.22
CA PRO A 332 17.78 -8.91 4.57
C PRO A 332 18.58 -7.62 4.83
N TYR A 333 17.93 -6.58 5.34
CA TYR A 333 18.54 -5.28 5.60
C TYR A 333 18.25 -4.82 7.03
N GLU A 334 19.21 -4.09 7.61
CA GLU A 334 18.97 -3.40 8.88
C GLU A 334 17.87 -2.33 8.71
N PRO A 335 17.02 -2.11 9.74
CA PRO A 335 15.99 -1.08 9.66
C PRO A 335 16.56 0.32 9.50
N VAL A 336 15.87 1.16 8.70
CA VAL A 336 16.19 2.58 8.51
C VAL A 336 15.16 3.44 9.22
N VAL A 337 15.59 4.48 9.93
CA VAL A 337 14.67 5.37 10.66
C VAL A 337 14.56 6.74 9.98
N ILE A 338 13.33 7.12 9.61
CA ILE A 338 12.98 8.47 9.21
C ILE A 338 12.59 9.26 10.46
N GLU A 339 13.54 10.06 10.95
CA GLU A 339 13.40 10.82 12.18
C GLU A 339 12.30 11.87 12.15
N GLY A 340 11.81 12.23 13.34
CA GLY A 340 10.88 13.34 13.55
C GLY A 340 9.59 12.93 14.25
N PRO A 341 8.70 13.91 14.54
CA PRO A 341 7.46 13.63 15.25
C PRO A 341 6.57 12.70 14.42
N TRP A 342 5.97 11.73 15.10
CA TRP A 342 4.97 10.80 14.60
C TRP A 342 3.87 10.71 15.65
N GLN A 343 2.61 10.60 15.20
CA GLN A 343 1.47 10.34 16.07
C GLN A 343 0.57 9.21 15.57
N GLU A 344 0.43 9.05 14.26
CA GLU A 344 -0.39 7.97 13.69
C GLU A 344 -0.04 7.71 12.21
N GLY A 345 -0.20 6.46 11.80
CA GLY A 345 -0.18 5.91 10.43
C GLY A 345 0.75 6.57 9.41
N PRO A 346 1.90 5.96 9.08
CA PRO A 346 2.71 6.43 7.96
C PRO A 346 1.98 6.21 6.63
N GLY A 347 2.22 7.08 5.66
CA GLY A 347 1.87 6.87 4.26
C GLY A 347 3.09 7.04 3.39
N LEU A 348 3.61 5.92 2.88
CA LEU A 348 4.73 5.89 1.96
C LEU A 348 4.30 6.46 0.61
N VAL A 349 5.14 7.31 0.04
CA VAL A 349 4.98 7.77 -1.35
C VAL A 349 5.35 6.62 -2.27
N ARG A 350 4.37 6.08 -2.99
CA ARG A 350 4.52 4.86 -3.79
C ARG A 350 3.96 5.01 -5.21
N THR A 351 4.35 4.11 -6.11
CA THR A 351 3.78 3.97 -7.46
C THR A 351 2.35 3.42 -7.39
N PRO A 352 1.60 3.35 -8.50
CA PRO A 352 0.23 2.84 -8.46
C PRO A 352 0.16 1.37 -8.01
N GLN A 353 1.20 0.56 -8.25
CA GLN A 353 1.25 -0.84 -7.78
C GLN A 353 1.70 -0.96 -6.32
N GLY A 354 2.03 0.15 -5.65
CA GLY A 354 2.57 0.13 -4.29
C GLY A 354 4.08 -0.17 -4.25
N HIS A 355 4.83 0.25 -5.26
CA HIS A 355 6.30 0.13 -5.26
C HIS A 355 6.95 1.45 -4.86
N ALA A 356 8.21 1.41 -4.42
CA ALA A 356 9.01 2.60 -4.23
C ALA A 356 9.18 3.36 -5.57
N PRO A 357 9.10 4.70 -5.57
CA PRO A 357 9.44 5.50 -6.74
C PRO A 357 10.91 5.27 -7.15
N ARG A 358 11.20 5.34 -8.45
CA ARG A 358 12.57 5.21 -8.96
C ARG A 358 13.33 6.54 -8.84
N ALA A 359 14.60 6.49 -8.46
CA ALA A 359 15.50 7.63 -8.54
C ALA A 359 15.71 8.03 -10.01
N GLY A 360 15.75 9.33 -10.28
CA GLY A 360 15.85 9.85 -11.64
C GLY A 360 17.20 9.67 -12.30
N HIS A 361 18.27 9.89 -11.53
CA HIS A 361 19.65 9.94 -12.02
C HIS A 361 20.41 8.64 -11.73
N ASP A 362 20.14 8.01 -10.57
CA ASP A 362 20.78 6.77 -10.15
C ASP A 362 19.72 5.70 -9.76
N PRO A 363 18.98 5.15 -10.72
CA PRO A 363 17.93 4.18 -10.45
C PRO A 363 18.46 2.85 -9.89
N CYS A 364 19.76 2.56 -10.02
CA CYS A 364 20.38 1.32 -9.57
C CYS A 364 20.95 1.43 -8.15
N GLY A 365 21.40 2.62 -7.75
CA GLY A 365 22.11 2.84 -6.47
C GLY A 365 21.36 3.67 -5.45
N THR A 366 20.19 4.22 -5.81
CA THR A 366 19.43 5.11 -4.93
C THR A 366 17.94 4.75 -4.90
N VAL A 367 17.36 4.68 -3.70
CA VAL A 367 15.92 4.54 -3.47
C VAL A 367 15.40 5.77 -2.73
N PRO A 368 14.63 6.66 -3.39
CA PRO A 368 14.02 7.80 -2.73
C PRO A 368 12.83 7.33 -1.90
N VAL A 369 12.86 7.61 -0.59
CA VAL A 369 11.76 7.28 0.32
C VAL A 369 11.21 8.55 0.95
N ASP A 370 9.91 8.76 0.77
CA ASP A 370 9.17 9.79 1.47
C ASP A 370 7.98 9.18 2.20
N VAL A 371 7.65 9.78 3.34
CA VAL A 371 6.51 9.42 4.16
C VAL A 371 5.72 10.66 4.54
N ILE A 372 4.40 10.58 4.47
CA ILE A 372 3.48 11.54 5.07
C ILE A 372 2.88 10.90 6.31
N ARG A 373 2.91 11.62 7.44
CA ARG A 373 2.38 11.10 8.72
C ARG A 373 1.78 12.21 9.56
N ALA A 374 0.86 11.85 10.45
CA ALA A 374 0.34 12.78 11.46
C ALA A 374 1.45 13.12 12.47
N THR A 375 1.53 14.39 12.87
CA THR A 375 2.62 14.89 13.74
C THR A 375 2.12 15.54 15.02
N ARG A 376 0.82 15.75 15.15
CA ARG A 376 0.18 16.31 16.34
C ARG A 376 -0.99 15.44 16.77
N ASP A 377 -1.10 15.22 18.08
CA ASP A 377 -2.22 14.55 18.70
C ASP A 377 -2.60 15.33 19.97
N GLU A 378 -3.76 15.96 19.96
CA GLU A 378 -4.33 16.68 21.11
C GLU A 378 -5.71 16.12 21.50
N ARG A 379 -6.51 15.80 20.49
CA ARG A 379 -7.83 15.14 20.61
C ARG A 379 -7.96 13.98 19.63
N ALA A 380 -7.29 14.09 18.49
CA ALA A 380 -7.14 13.07 17.48
C ALA A 380 -5.93 13.42 16.58
N PRO A 381 -5.33 12.42 15.89
CA PRO A 381 -4.15 12.62 15.07
C PRO A 381 -4.40 13.57 13.88
N THR A 382 -3.50 14.52 13.67
CA THR A 382 -3.62 15.52 12.61
C THR A 382 -2.26 16.14 12.25
N ASP A 383 -2.28 17.25 11.50
CA ASP A 383 -1.11 17.97 11.02
C ASP A 383 -0.22 17.04 10.18
N LEU A 384 -0.75 16.54 9.06
CA LEU A 384 0.00 15.68 8.15
C LEU A 384 1.21 16.45 7.61
N ARG A 385 2.42 15.91 7.83
CA ARG A 385 3.69 16.48 7.36
C ARG A 385 4.47 15.46 6.58
N ARG A 386 5.31 15.95 5.66
CA ARG A 386 6.22 15.13 4.87
C ARG A 386 7.58 15.03 5.54
N PHE A 387 8.12 13.81 5.54
CA PHE A 387 9.50 13.48 5.86
C PHE A 387 10.05 12.58 4.76
N GLY A 388 11.37 12.45 4.68
CA GLY A 388 11.99 11.53 3.73
C GLY A 388 13.50 11.46 3.85
N LEU A 389 14.08 10.55 3.09
CA LEU A 389 15.51 10.35 2.90
C LEU A 389 15.72 9.55 1.62
N ASP A 390 16.96 9.48 1.17
CA ASP A 390 17.36 8.53 0.13
C ASP A 390 18.13 7.39 0.78
N ILE A 391 17.79 6.15 0.43
CA ILE A 391 18.63 5.00 0.72
C ILE A 391 19.63 4.90 -0.42
N THR A 392 20.92 4.87 -0.10
CA THR A 392 22.02 4.94 -1.06
C THR A 392 22.98 3.76 -0.93
N GLY A 393 23.94 3.66 -1.86
CA GLY A 393 25.00 2.65 -1.80
C GLY A 393 24.50 1.23 -2.08
N VAL A 394 23.35 1.09 -2.73
CA VAL A 394 22.75 -0.20 -3.07
C VAL A 394 23.18 -0.65 -4.47
N GLU A 395 23.11 -1.95 -4.75
CA GLU A 395 23.51 -2.52 -6.05
C GLU A 395 22.32 -3.20 -6.73
N GLY A 396 21.28 -2.43 -7.08
CA GLY A 396 20.03 -2.95 -7.60
C GLY A 396 20.07 -3.49 -9.03
N CYS A 397 21.15 -3.25 -9.77
CA CYS A 397 21.29 -3.69 -11.17
C CYS A 397 22.35 -4.79 -11.38
N GLY A 398 22.92 -5.34 -10.29
CA GLY A 398 23.91 -6.41 -10.37
C GLY A 398 23.34 -7.79 -10.73
N ASP A 399 22.03 -7.98 -10.58
CA ASP A 399 21.30 -9.18 -10.99
C ASP A 399 20.50 -8.92 -12.27
N GLN A 400 20.46 -9.89 -13.19
CA GLN A 400 19.83 -9.74 -14.50
C GLN A 400 18.32 -9.46 -14.40
N ARG A 401 17.59 -10.22 -13.56
CA ARG A 401 16.14 -10.05 -13.40
C ARG A 401 15.84 -8.71 -12.73
N ARG A 402 16.62 -8.35 -11.71
CA ARG A 402 16.46 -7.08 -10.98
C ARG A 402 16.77 -5.89 -11.89
N ALA A 403 17.89 -5.91 -12.62
CA ALA A 403 18.25 -4.88 -13.58
C ALA A 403 17.16 -4.68 -14.63
N GLY A 404 16.60 -5.77 -15.17
CA GLY A 404 15.53 -5.71 -16.15
C GLY A 404 14.26 -5.01 -15.63
N ARG A 405 13.91 -5.19 -14.35
CA ARG A 405 12.77 -4.51 -13.71
C ARG A 405 13.07 -3.07 -13.33
N VAL A 406 14.22 -2.83 -12.69
CA VAL A 406 14.63 -1.51 -12.19
C VAL A 406 14.82 -0.51 -13.34
N LEU A 407 15.39 -0.98 -14.45
CA LEU A 407 15.70 -0.15 -15.61
C LEU A 407 14.63 -0.18 -16.70
N ASP A 408 13.50 -0.90 -16.56
CA ASP A 408 12.44 -0.92 -17.58
C ASP A 408 12.02 0.51 -17.95
N GLY A 409 12.07 0.84 -19.24
CA GLY A 409 11.81 2.18 -19.76
C GLY A 409 13.01 3.14 -19.74
N TYR A 410 14.15 2.78 -19.17
CA TYR A 410 15.36 3.61 -19.19
C TYR A 410 16.22 3.32 -20.42
N ALA A 411 16.71 4.38 -21.05
CA ALA A 411 17.82 4.30 -22.00
C ALA A 411 19.13 4.74 -21.37
N MET A 412 20.23 4.16 -21.83
CA MET A 412 21.58 4.45 -21.36
C MET A 412 22.60 4.31 -22.50
N PRO A 413 23.80 4.91 -22.38
CA PRO A 413 24.87 4.68 -23.34
C PRO A 413 25.22 3.20 -23.48
N SER A 414 25.35 2.75 -24.72
CA SER A 414 25.83 1.40 -25.05
C SER A 414 27.35 1.39 -25.27
N PRO A 415 28.05 0.29 -24.92
CA PRO A 415 29.45 0.10 -25.32
C PRO A 415 29.68 0.16 -26.85
N GLU A 416 28.64 -0.02 -27.66
CA GLU A 416 28.71 0.01 -29.13
C GLU A 416 28.58 1.41 -29.74
N ARG A 417 28.68 2.49 -28.94
CA ARG A 417 28.46 3.89 -29.37
C ARG A 417 27.02 4.15 -29.87
N THR A 418 26.08 3.38 -29.38
CA THR A 418 24.64 3.53 -29.55
C THR A 418 24.00 3.79 -28.19
N MET A 419 22.66 3.74 -28.11
CA MET A 419 21.94 3.67 -26.85
C MET A 419 21.37 2.26 -26.66
N ASP A 420 21.30 1.80 -25.41
CA ASP A 420 20.53 0.61 -25.03
C ASP A 420 19.31 1.08 -24.25
N LEU A 421 18.10 0.76 -24.73
CA LEU A 421 16.83 0.98 -24.04
C LEU A 421 16.37 -0.34 -23.43
N VAL A 422 16.10 -0.37 -22.13
CA VAL A 422 15.56 -1.57 -21.49
C VAL A 422 14.05 -1.61 -21.67
N VAL A 423 13.54 -2.70 -22.24
CA VAL A 423 12.11 -2.97 -22.41
C VAL A 423 11.85 -4.43 -22.04
N ASP A 424 10.94 -4.66 -21.11
CA ASP A 424 10.52 -6.00 -20.66
C ASP A 424 11.71 -6.89 -20.27
N GLY A 425 12.67 -6.31 -19.55
CA GLY A 425 13.88 -7.00 -19.08
C GLY A 425 14.92 -7.33 -20.15
N ALA A 426 14.80 -6.80 -21.36
CA ALA A 426 15.77 -6.97 -22.45
C ALA A 426 16.20 -5.62 -23.04
N LEU A 427 17.28 -5.60 -23.82
CA LEU A 427 17.79 -4.40 -24.48
C LEU A 427 17.23 -4.29 -25.91
N VAL A 428 16.65 -3.13 -26.22
CA VAL A 428 16.47 -2.63 -27.58
C VAL A 428 17.61 -1.65 -27.87
N ARG A 429 18.50 -2.00 -28.78
CA ARG A 429 19.62 -1.14 -29.14
C ARG A 429 19.19 -0.09 -30.16
N VAL A 430 19.32 1.18 -29.80
CA VAL A 430 18.88 2.31 -30.61
C VAL A 430 20.10 3.07 -31.11
N GLU A 431 20.26 3.15 -32.43
CA GLU A 431 21.45 3.72 -33.07
C GLU A 431 21.61 5.24 -32.82
N ARG A 432 20.51 5.96 -32.58
CA ARG A 432 20.50 7.43 -32.39
C ARG A 432 20.01 7.80 -30.99
N ARG A 433 20.78 8.60 -30.24
CA ARG A 433 20.37 9.11 -28.91
C ARG A 433 19.05 9.87 -28.94
N ALA A 434 18.86 10.76 -29.91
CA ALA A 434 17.62 11.51 -30.05
C ALA A 434 16.39 10.60 -30.26
N VAL A 435 16.56 9.40 -30.83
CA VAL A 435 15.48 8.42 -30.98
C VAL A 435 15.22 7.74 -29.65
N ALA A 436 16.26 7.36 -28.91
CA ALA A 436 16.12 6.79 -27.57
C ALA A 436 15.41 7.75 -26.60
N GLU A 437 15.73 9.05 -26.66
CA GLU A 437 15.06 10.11 -25.88
C GLU A 437 13.55 10.25 -26.16
N GLN A 438 13.06 9.72 -27.28
CA GLN A 438 11.61 9.70 -27.59
C GLN A 438 10.92 8.40 -27.20
N LEU A 439 11.68 7.31 -27.03
CA LEU A 439 11.15 5.97 -26.74
C LEU A 439 11.30 5.58 -25.27
N ALA A 440 12.22 6.24 -24.55
CA ALA A 440 12.50 5.98 -23.16
C ALA A 440 11.67 6.90 -22.26
N GLU A 441 11.30 6.40 -21.08
CA GLU A 441 10.77 7.22 -19.99
C GLU A 441 11.83 8.19 -19.49
N ARG A 442 13.09 7.73 -19.39
CA ARG A 442 14.26 8.54 -19.00
C ARG A 442 15.51 8.06 -19.71
N VAL A 443 16.46 8.98 -19.87
CA VAL A 443 17.79 8.70 -20.42
C VAL A 443 18.84 8.96 -19.36
N LEU A 444 19.62 7.95 -19.02
CA LEU A 444 20.79 8.08 -18.17
C LEU A 444 21.94 8.71 -18.97
N ASP A 445 22.68 9.59 -18.32
CA ASP A 445 23.88 10.19 -18.93
C ASP A 445 25.03 9.19 -19.03
N GLU A 446 25.09 8.25 -18.09
CA GLU A 446 26.10 7.21 -18.01
C GLU A 446 25.48 5.82 -17.86
N ARG A 447 26.19 4.80 -18.31
CA ARG A 447 25.79 3.40 -18.10
C ARG A 447 26.10 3.03 -16.65
N PRO A 448 25.19 2.39 -15.89
CA PRO A 448 25.48 1.94 -14.54
C PRO A 448 26.73 1.05 -14.52
N GLU A 449 27.66 1.31 -13.60
CA GLU A 449 28.94 0.60 -13.52
C GLU A 449 28.76 -0.91 -13.29
N ARG A 450 27.82 -1.26 -12.40
CA ARG A 450 27.44 -2.65 -12.09
C ARG A 450 26.07 -2.96 -12.69
N LEU A 451 26.06 -3.18 -13.99
CA LEU A 451 24.90 -3.66 -14.72
C LEU A 451 25.11 -5.11 -15.15
N ALA A 452 24.21 -5.99 -14.71
CA ALA A 452 24.13 -7.35 -15.20
C ALA A 452 23.94 -7.39 -16.72
N GLU A 453 24.44 -8.46 -17.36
CA GLU A 453 24.27 -8.64 -18.79
C GLU A 453 22.79 -8.89 -19.12
N LEU A 454 22.16 -7.93 -19.78
CA LEU A 454 20.80 -8.04 -20.30
C LEU A 454 20.86 -8.51 -21.77
N PRO A 455 19.97 -9.43 -22.19
CA PRO A 455 19.96 -9.92 -23.56
C PRO A 455 19.54 -8.79 -24.51
N VAL A 456 20.17 -8.71 -25.68
CA VAL A 456 19.70 -7.82 -26.76
C VAL A 456 18.55 -8.51 -27.48
N ALA A 457 17.35 -7.95 -27.37
CA ALA A 457 16.15 -8.47 -28.01
C ALA A 457 16.02 -7.99 -29.46
N ALA A 458 16.37 -6.73 -29.74
CA ALA A 458 16.23 -6.13 -31.05
C ALA A 458 17.15 -4.91 -31.23
N ARG A 459 17.32 -4.47 -32.48
CA ARG A 459 18.01 -3.24 -32.88
C ARG A 459 17.07 -2.36 -33.70
N LEU A 460 17.09 -1.07 -33.38
CA LEU A 460 16.44 -0.01 -34.12
C LEU A 460 17.49 0.72 -34.96
N ASP A 461 17.63 0.23 -36.19
CA ASP A 461 18.55 0.78 -37.19
C ASP A 461 18.01 2.08 -37.82
N PRO A 462 18.89 2.92 -38.39
CA PRO A 462 18.49 4.08 -39.16
C PRO A 462 17.54 3.70 -40.30
N GLY A 463 16.41 4.41 -40.39
CA GLY A 463 15.41 4.19 -41.43
C GLY A 463 14.47 3.00 -41.19
N ALA A 464 14.50 2.36 -40.01
CA ALA A 464 13.58 1.28 -39.63
C ALA A 464 12.12 1.68 -39.96
N PRO A 465 11.35 0.87 -40.72
CA PRO A 465 10.09 1.33 -41.27
C PRO A 465 9.01 1.43 -40.18
N VAL A 466 8.29 2.55 -40.19
CA VAL A 466 7.09 2.75 -39.36
C VAL A 466 5.88 2.30 -40.17
N LEU A 467 5.17 1.32 -39.65
CA LEU A 467 3.98 0.74 -40.27
C LEU A 467 2.72 1.27 -39.60
N TYR A 468 1.67 1.48 -40.40
CA TYR A 468 0.35 1.91 -39.94
C TYR A 468 -0.69 0.91 -40.42
N SER A 469 -1.60 0.51 -39.53
CA SER A 469 -2.82 -0.21 -39.87
C SER A 469 -4.02 0.69 -39.57
N PRO A 470 -5.03 0.75 -40.46
CA PRO A 470 -6.24 1.52 -40.23
C PRO A 470 -6.97 1.20 -38.92
N ASN A 471 -6.96 -0.08 -38.51
CA ASN A 471 -7.73 -0.55 -37.35
C ASN A 471 -6.87 -1.11 -36.20
N ALA A 472 -5.64 -1.54 -36.46
CA ALA A 472 -4.79 -2.20 -35.45
C ALA A 472 -3.77 -1.26 -34.79
N GLY A 473 -3.38 -0.15 -35.43
CA GLY A 473 -2.50 0.84 -34.82
C GLY A 473 -1.27 1.20 -35.64
N ARG A 474 -0.15 1.44 -34.94
CA ARG A 474 1.11 1.92 -35.53
C ARG A 474 2.31 1.38 -34.75
N GLY A 475 3.40 1.10 -35.44
CA GLY A 475 4.56 0.45 -34.85
C GLY A 475 5.79 0.51 -35.75
N VAL A 476 6.96 0.26 -35.18
CA VAL A 476 8.23 0.16 -35.92
C VAL A 476 8.62 -1.30 -36.06
N LEU A 477 9.00 -1.71 -37.28
CA LEU A 477 9.52 -3.05 -37.53
C LEU A 477 11.03 -3.06 -37.25
N LEU A 478 11.46 -3.87 -36.29
CA LEU A 478 12.87 -4.00 -35.91
C LEU A 478 13.53 -5.21 -36.59
N ASP A 479 14.83 -5.37 -36.38
CA ASP A 479 15.66 -6.42 -37.01
C ASP A 479 15.29 -7.86 -36.57
N ASP A 480 14.64 -7.99 -35.41
CA ASP A 480 14.04 -9.23 -34.90
C ASP A 480 12.80 -9.68 -35.68
N GLY A 481 12.35 -8.87 -36.64
CA GLY A 481 11.17 -9.12 -37.46
C GLY A 481 9.84 -8.88 -36.75
N ARG A 482 9.86 -8.31 -35.53
CA ARG A 482 8.66 -7.98 -34.76
C ARG A 482 8.23 -6.54 -34.99
N LEU A 483 6.93 -6.31 -34.84
CA LEU A 483 6.34 -4.99 -34.90
C LEU A 483 6.14 -4.45 -33.49
N TRP A 484 6.95 -3.46 -33.13
CA TRP A 484 6.95 -2.85 -31.80
C TRP A 484 5.95 -1.68 -31.78
N PRO A 485 4.92 -1.70 -30.92
CA PRO A 485 3.89 -0.68 -30.86
C PRO A 485 4.45 0.72 -30.56
N LEU A 486 3.83 1.76 -31.14
CA LEU A 486 4.20 3.16 -30.93
C LEU A 486 2.96 4.01 -30.64
N SER A 487 3.13 5.03 -29.79
CA SER A 487 2.17 6.12 -29.68
C SER A 487 2.13 6.96 -30.97
N THR A 488 1.10 7.81 -31.11
CA THR A 488 1.01 8.75 -32.25
C THR A 488 2.22 9.68 -32.30
N GLU A 489 2.66 10.16 -31.14
CA GLU A 489 3.79 11.06 -31.00
C GLU A 489 5.10 10.35 -31.34
N GLN A 490 5.35 9.18 -30.73
CA GLN A 490 6.54 8.37 -30.99
C GLN A 490 6.67 8.03 -32.47
N ALA A 491 5.59 7.59 -33.13
CA ALA A 491 5.59 7.30 -34.56
C ALA A 491 5.91 8.52 -35.43
N THR A 492 5.44 9.71 -35.02
CA THR A 492 5.75 10.96 -35.74
C THR A 492 7.21 11.33 -35.58
N ARG A 493 7.72 11.28 -34.34
CA ARG A 493 9.09 11.63 -34.00
C ARG A 493 10.11 10.66 -34.58
N LEU A 494 9.83 9.35 -34.61
CA LEU A 494 10.70 8.37 -35.27
C LEU A 494 10.89 8.67 -36.76
N ARG A 495 9.85 9.10 -37.46
CA ARG A 495 9.95 9.45 -38.88
C ARG A 495 10.90 10.63 -39.11
N GLU A 496 10.92 11.59 -38.19
CA GLU A 496 11.79 12.77 -38.26
C GLU A 496 13.23 12.45 -37.81
N LEU A 497 13.38 11.83 -36.64
CA LEU A 497 14.67 11.66 -35.98
C LEU A 497 15.44 10.42 -36.47
N ASN A 498 14.75 9.42 -37.01
CA ASN A 498 15.34 8.18 -37.50
C ASN A 498 15.25 8.02 -39.02
N ASP A 499 14.85 9.05 -39.78
CA ASP A 499 14.65 8.98 -41.24
C ASP A 499 13.73 7.82 -41.67
N SER A 500 12.78 7.46 -40.82
CA SER A 500 11.97 6.25 -40.97
C SER A 500 10.84 6.45 -41.98
N ALA A 501 10.74 5.55 -42.96
CA ALA A 501 9.69 5.60 -43.96
C ALA A 501 8.35 5.13 -43.35
N GLY A 502 7.30 5.95 -43.48
CA GLY A 502 5.94 5.60 -43.07
C GLY A 502 5.21 4.83 -44.16
N ARG A 503 4.60 3.69 -43.83
CA ARG A 503 3.84 2.86 -44.79
C ARG A 503 2.54 2.35 -44.19
N THR A 504 1.42 2.59 -44.86
CA THR A 504 0.14 1.96 -44.49
C THR A 504 0.08 0.55 -45.07
N ILE A 505 -0.26 -0.41 -44.22
CA ILE A 505 -0.48 -1.83 -44.58
C ILE A 505 -1.90 -2.25 -44.20
N GLY A 506 -2.42 -3.30 -44.83
CA GLY A 506 -3.70 -3.89 -44.44
C GLY A 506 -3.60 -4.68 -43.13
N ASP A 507 -4.71 -4.77 -42.39
CA ASP A 507 -4.79 -5.39 -41.06
C ASP A 507 -4.37 -6.86 -41.04
N SER A 508 -4.63 -7.60 -42.12
CA SER A 508 -4.17 -8.99 -42.26
C SER A 508 -2.65 -9.10 -42.33
N ARG A 509 -1.98 -8.12 -42.96
CA ARG A 509 -0.53 -8.05 -43.02
C ARG A 509 0.06 -7.56 -41.70
N TRP A 510 -0.62 -6.64 -41.03
CA TRP A 510 -0.26 -6.21 -39.68
C TRP A 510 -0.20 -7.41 -38.72
N SER A 511 -1.29 -8.18 -38.69
CA SER A 511 -1.45 -9.35 -37.81
C SER A 511 -0.50 -10.52 -38.14
N ALA A 512 0.23 -10.45 -39.26
CA ALA A 512 1.22 -11.46 -39.64
C ALA A 512 2.60 -11.20 -39.01
N TYR A 513 2.87 -9.98 -38.53
CA TYR A 513 4.08 -9.69 -37.76
C TYR A 513 3.88 -10.13 -36.31
N PRO A 514 4.85 -10.82 -35.69
CA PRO A 514 4.83 -11.01 -34.25
C PRO A 514 4.92 -9.65 -33.55
N GLU A 515 4.22 -9.51 -32.43
CA GLU A 515 4.19 -8.27 -31.67
C GLU A 515 5.45 -8.15 -30.79
N GLY A 516 6.05 -6.97 -30.80
CA GLY A 516 7.10 -6.56 -29.87
C GLY A 516 6.50 -5.95 -28.59
N ALA A 517 7.32 -5.73 -27.56
CA ALA A 517 6.86 -5.04 -26.37
C ALA A 517 6.59 -3.55 -26.66
N SER A 518 5.76 -2.91 -25.84
CA SER A 518 5.50 -1.47 -25.96
C SER A 518 6.65 -0.67 -25.34
N PHE A 519 7.07 0.39 -26.03
CA PHE A 519 7.93 1.41 -25.44
C PHE A 519 7.16 2.23 -24.39
N ARG A 520 7.88 2.86 -23.47
CA ARG A 520 7.29 3.65 -22.36
C ARG A 520 7.01 5.08 -22.76
#